data_AF-G1V6Q6-F1
#
_entry.id   AF-G1V6Q6-F1
#
_cell.length_a   1.000
_cell.length_b   1.000
_cell.length_c   1.000
_cell.angle_alpha   90.00
_cell.angle_beta   90.00
_cell.angle_gamma   90.00
#
_symmetry.space_group_name_H-M   'P 1'
#
loop_
_entity.id
_entity.type
_entity.pdbx_description
1 polymer ?
#
loop_
_entity_poly.entity_id
_entity_poly.type
_entity_poly.pdbx_seq_one_letter_code
_entity_poly.pdbx_strand_id
1 'polypeptide(L)'
;MRQIRTVSIGEVQAFLQNHPGGFLIDVLPPEFHAQQHIPGSSGVCVFETAFQEKMRALVPDMAAPLLVYGAGGSLDSAVAAEKLQREGYTDISLFAGGLEAWRKAGLPLEGAGVDFPVQDESPLPMFKEYTLIPEKSFIQWACHNTVHSHDGTLSVRGGELRFPHGPQGEGDGFLTMDMNGIACRDLAQDEMLPVLIAHLKSLDFFDVMTYPTAQLDILSLMPLTGATVTGRTHRLQGQLSVLRTERAIECDAELRNLPDGELSMFCQLVWDRTLWGVRYGSARFYRFLGMHSVDDNISLSVMLFFRSQRP
;
A
#
# COMPACT_ATOMS: atom_id res chain seq x y z
N MET A 1 4.37 29.11 18.65
CA MET A 1 3.17 28.92 17.80
C MET A 1 1.96 29.22 18.67
N ARG A 2 0.99 29.99 18.19
CA ARG A 2 -0.21 30.30 18.99
C ARG A 2 -1.12 29.08 18.98
N GLN A 3 -1.72 28.75 20.12
CA GLN A 3 -2.71 27.69 20.20
C GLN A 3 -3.91 28.09 19.32
N ILE A 4 -4.28 27.22 18.38
CA ILE A 4 -5.41 27.46 17.47
C ILE A 4 -6.69 27.11 18.22
N ARG A 5 -7.67 28.00 18.18
CA ARG A 5 -8.96 27.82 18.86
C ARG A 5 -9.76 26.73 18.15
N THR A 6 -10.25 25.76 18.90
CA THR A 6 -11.25 24.80 18.40
C THR A 6 -12.66 25.34 18.62
N VAL A 7 -13.55 25.13 17.65
CA VAL A 7 -14.95 25.57 17.69
C VAL A 7 -15.93 24.39 17.69
N SER A 8 -17.09 24.58 18.31
CA SER A 8 -18.22 23.67 18.34
C SER A 8 -19.11 23.81 17.09
N ILE A 9 -19.98 22.83 16.83
CA ILE A 9 -20.97 22.89 15.72
C ILE A 9 -21.81 24.18 15.79
N GLY A 10 -22.26 24.58 16.98
CA GLY A 10 -23.06 25.79 17.15
C GLY A 10 -22.28 27.06 16.77
N GLU A 11 -20.97 27.10 17.06
CA GLU A 11 -20.09 28.19 16.64
C GLU A 11 -19.84 28.19 15.13
N VAL A 12 -19.78 27.02 14.48
CA VAL A 12 -19.70 26.93 13.00
C VAL A 12 -20.97 27.48 12.36
N GLN A 13 -22.15 27.12 12.88
CA GLN A 13 -23.43 27.65 12.38
C GLN A 13 -23.53 29.17 12.60
N ALA A 14 -23.10 29.65 13.77
CA ALA A 14 -23.02 31.08 14.05
C ALA A 14 -22.02 31.79 13.12
N PHE A 15 -20.90 31.15 12.78
CA PHE A 15 -19.92 31.68 11.84
C PHE A 15 -20.56 31.89 10.45
N LEU A 16 -21.26 30.87 9.95
CA LEU A 16 -21.97 30.94 8.65
C LEU A 16 -23.04 32.04 8.59
N GLN A 17 -23.68 32.37 9.72
CA GLN A 17 -24.72 33.40 9.77
C GLN A 17 -24.16 34.81 9.97
N ASN A 18 -23.10 34.96 10.78
CA ASN A 18 -22.66 36.25 11.30
C ASN A 18 -21.38 36.79 10.65
N HIS A 19 -20.71 36.01 9.79
CA HIS A 19 -19.46 36.40 9.15
C HIS A 19 -19.58 36.38 7.61
N PRO A 20 -20.26 37.36 6.99
CA PRO A 20 -20.38 37.43 5.52
C PRO A 20 -19.03 37.65 4.80
N GLY A 21 -17.96 38.00 5.52
CA GLY A 21 -16.58 38.06 5.02
C GLY A 21 -15.65 37.00 5.62
N GLY A 22 -16.19 36.03 6.36
CA GLY A 22 -15.43 34.88 6.87
C GLY A 22 -15.41 33.74 5.86
N PHE A 23 -14.35 32.94 5.87
CA PHE A 23 -14.19 31.83 4.95
C PHE A 23 -14.25 30.50 5.70
N LEU A 24 -15.16 29.63 5.26
CA LEU A 24 -15.21 28.24 5.68
C LEU A 24 -14.39 27.40 4.70
N ILE A 25 -13.31 26.79 5.16
CA ILE A 25 -12.35 26.05 4.33
C ILE A 25 -12.47 24.55 4.62
N ASP A 26 -12.84 23.79 3.59
CA ASP A 26 -12.77 22.34 3.56
C ASP A 26 -11.39 21.92 3.06
N VAL A 27 -10.65 21.15 3.86
CA VAL A 27 -9.28 20.76 3.52
C VAL A 27 -9.13 19.36 2.95
N LEU A 28 -10.24 18.70 2.66
CA LEU A 28 -10.25 17.37 2.05
C LEU A 28 -9.89 17.39 0.56
N PRO A 29 -9.49 16.23 -0.03
CA PRO A 29 -9.23 16.14 -1.46
C PRO A 29 -10.46 16.55 -2.31
N PRO A 30 -10.24 17.12 -3.52
CA PRO A 30 -11.31 17.68 -4.35
C PRO A 30 -12.45 16.70 -4.64
N GLU A 31 -12.13 15.42 -4.81
CA GLU A 31 -13.11 14.35 -5.05
C GLU A 31 -14.05 14.11 -3.87
N PHE A 32 -13.60 14.34 -2.63
CA PHE A 32 -14.44 14.25 -1.44
C PHE A 32 -15.28 15.52 -1.27
N HIS A 33 -14.67 16.70 -1.44
CA HIS A 33 -15.38 17.97 -1.41
C HIS A 33 -16.51 18.00 -2.46
N ALA A 34 -16.23 17.58 -3.70
CA ALA A 34 -17.23 17.53 -4.77
C ALA A 34 -18.40 16.57 -4.47
N GLN A 35 -18.14 15.50 -3.70
CA GLN A 35 -19.17 14.56 -3.27
C GLN A 35 -20.02 15.14 -2.14
N GLN A 36 -19.39 15.60 -1.05
CA GLN A 36 -20.05 16.09 0.16
C GLN A 36 -19.20 17.13 0.89
N HIS A 37 -19.79 18.27 1.21
CA HIS A 37 -19.16 19.31 2.02
C HIS A 37 -20.20 20.10 2.83
N ILE A 38 -19.73 20.86 3.82
CA ILE A 38 -20.56 21.81 4.58
C ILE A 38 -20.97 22.96 3.65
N PRO A 39 -22.26 23.35 3.61
CA PRO A 39 -22.75 24.39 2.71
C PRO A 39 -21.96 25.71 2.78
N GLY A 40 -21.64 26.27 1.62
CA GLY A 40 -20.88 27.52 1.52
C GLY A 40 -19.39 27.41 1.84
N SER A 41 -18.85 26.20 2.03
CA SER A 41 -17.42 26.00 2.18
C SER A 41 -16.66 26.05 0.86
N SER A 42 -15.40 26.46 0.91
CA SER A 42 -14.47 26.42 -0.22
C SER A 42 -13.48 25.26 -0.05
N GLY A 43 -13.42 24.36 -1.02
CA GLY A 43 -12.49 23.23 -1.04
C GLY A 43 -11.06 23.64 -1.38
N VAL A 44 -10.13 23.48 -0.44
CA VAL A 44 -8.69 23.71 -0.63
C VAL A 44 -7.90 22.58 0.05
N CYS A 45 -7.55 21.56 -0.73
CA CYS A 45 -6.94 20.33 -0.24
C CYS A 45 -5.57 20.56 0.43
N VAL A 46 -5.43 20.16 1.70
CA VAL A 46 -4.18 20.31 2.48
C VAL A 46 -3.01 19.51 1.91
N PHE A 47 -3.28 18.46 1.13
CA PHE A 47 -2.25 17.58 0.57
C PHE A 47 -1.65 18.09 -0.73
N GLU A 48 -2.28 19.08 -1.38
CA GLU A 48 -1.75 19.66 -2.60
C GLU A 48 -0.52 20.55 -2.32
N THR A 49 0.48 20.47 -3.19
CA THR A 49 1.65 21.36 -3.13
C THR A 49 1.27 22.83 -3.33
N ALA A 50 0.16 23.09 -4.03
CA ALA A 50 -0.40 24.42 -4.27
C ALA A 50 -1.30 24.93 -3.12
N PHE A 51 -1.44 24.21 -2.00
CA PHE A 51 -2.33 24.57 -0.90
C PHE A 51 -2.18 26.04 -0.47
N GLN A 52 -0.96 26.49 -0.17
CA GLN A 52 -0.70 27.88 0.24
C GLN A 52 -1.04 28.91 -0.86
N GLU A 53 -0.70 28.62 -2.11
CA GLU A 53 -1.02 29.51 -3.24
C GLU A 53 -2.54 29.66 -3.43
N LYS A 54 -3.27 28.53 -3.39
CA LYS A 54 -4.73 28.52 -3.47
C LYS A 54 -5.35 29.29 -2.31
N MET A 55 -4.81 29.14 -1.10
CA MET A 55 -5.28 29.88 0.07
C MET A 55 -5.05 31.38 -0.06
N ARG A 56 -3.89 31.84 -0.53
CA ARG A 56 -3.64 33.27 -0.79
C ARG A 56 -4.52 33.85 -1.88
N ALA A 57 -4.81 33.06 -2.93
CA ALA A 57 -5.69 33.49 -4.00
C ALA A 57 -7.15 33.61 -3.52
N LEU A 58 -7.60 32.68 -2.68
CA LEU A 58 -8.95 32.67 -2.12
C LEU A 58 -9.15 33.71 -1.01
N VAL A 59 -8.17 33.82 -0.11
CA VAL A 59 -8.19 34.72 1.06
C VAL A 59 -6.89 35.52 1.11
N PRO A 60 -6.78 36.62 0.33
CA PRO A 60 -5.58 37.46 0.31
C PRO A 60 -5.32 38.21 1.63
N ASP A 61 -6.39 38.48 2.40
CA ASP A 61 -6.30 39.15 3.70
C ASP A 61 -5.97 38.16 4.82
N MET A 62 -4.75 38.27 5.37
CA MET A 62 -4.24 37.43 6.44
C MET A 62 -4.92 37.66 7.80
N ALA A 63 -5.72 38.73 7.94
CA ALA A 63 -6.54 39.00 9.11
C ALA A 63 -8.00 38.55 8.96
N ALA A 64 -8.40 38.08 7.77
CA ALA A 64 -9.75 37.59 7.55
C ALA A 64 -10.05 36.36 8.45
N PRO A 65 -11.25 36.27 9.05
CA PRO A 65 -11.64 35.11 9.84
C PRO A 65 -11.69 33.84 8.98
N LEU A 66 -10.86 32.85 9.34
CA LEU A 66 -10.82 31.54 8.71
C LEU A 66 -11.36 30.48 9.66
N LEU A 67 -12.34 29.70 9.21
CA LEU A 67 -12.78 28.50 9.89
C LEU A 67 -12.40 27.28 9.04
N VAL A 68 -11.52 26.44 9.56
CA VAL A 68 -10.96 25.30 8.84
C VAL A 68 -11.56 24.00 9.39
N TYR A 69 -11.94 23.08 8.50
CA TYR A 69 -12.40 21.75 8.85
C TYR A 69 -11.94 20.72 7.80
N GLY A 70 -11.95 19.45 8.19
CA GLY A 70 -11.73 18.32 7.27
C GLY A 70 -12.58 17.13 7.69
N ALA A 71 -12.04 15.91 7.71
CA ALA A 71 -12.88 14.72 7.90
C ALA A 71 -13.53 14.66 9.29
N GLY A 72 -12.77 15.00 10.33
CA GLY A 72 -13.11 14.68 11.73
C GLY A 72 -12.41 13.39 12.14
N GLY A 73 -11.96 13.31 13.39
CA GLY A 73 -11.17 12.16 13.87
C GLY A 73 -9.77 12.02 13.25
N SER A 74 -9.33 13.02 12.47
CA SER A 74 -8.11 13.04 11.68
C SER A 74 -7.27 14.29 11.96
N LEU A 75 -6.05 14.34 11.41
CA LEU A 75 -5.12 15.48 11.58
C LEU A 75 -5.22 16.54 10.48
N ASP A 76 -6.03 16.31 9.43
CA ASP A 76 -6.05 17.16 8.22
C ASP A 76 -6.22 18.65 8.52
N SER A 77 -7.27 19.00 9.26
CA SER A 77 -7.63 20.38 9.60
C SER A 77 -6.63 21.02 10.56
N ALA A 78 -6.06 20.26 11.49
CA ALA A 78 -4.99 20.74 12.37
C ALA A 78 -3.70 21.06 11.59
N VAL A 79 -3.31 20.18 10.65
CA VAL A 79 -2.15 20.39 9.77
C VAL A 79 -2.38 21.60 8.87
N ALA A 80 -3.57 21.75 8.30
CA ALA A 80 -3.91 22.91 7.48
C ALA A 80 -3.82 24.22 8.27
N ALA A 81 -4.38 24.24 9.49
CA ALA A 81 -4.35 25.40 10.35
C ALA A 81 -2.91 25.77 10.78
N GLU A 82 -2.03 24.78 11.00
CA GLU A 82 -0.61 25.01 11.26
C GLU A 82 0.11 25.63 10.05
N LYS A 83 -0.14 25.12 8.84
CA LYS A 83 0.41 25.68 7.59
C LYS A 83 0.00 27.15 7.42
N LEU A 84 -1.28 27.45 7.61
CA LEU A 84 -1.84 28.81 7.49
C LEU A 84 -1.27 29.77 8.55
N GLN A 85 -1.13 29.31 9.80
CA GLN A 85 -0.51 30.13 10.85
C GLN A 85 0.95 30.47 10.51
N ARG A 86 1.71 29.53 9.95
CA ARG A 86 3.10 29.76 9.51
C ARG A 86 3.20 30.69 8.31
N GLU A 87 2.18 30.70 7.46
CA GLU A 87 2.10 31.59 6.30
C GLU A 87 1.73 33.03 6.67
N GLY A 88 1.07 33.23 7.82
CA GLY A 88 0.79 34.56 8.38
C GLY A 88 -0.67 34.83 8.69
N TYR A 89 -1.59 33.89 8.43
CA TYR A 89 -2.98 34.02 8.82
C TYR A 89 -3.11 34.11 10.35
N THR A 90 -3.86 35.10 10.83
CA THR A 90 -3.87 35.48 12.26
C THR A 90 -5.16 35.13 12.99
N ASP A 91 -6.29 35.01 12.29
CA ASP A 91 -7.59 34.64 12.85
C ASP A 91 -8.06 33.30 12.27
N ILE A 92 -7.55 32.21 12.86
CA ILE A 92 -7.85 30.83 12.43
C ILE A 92 -8.59 30.12 13.57
N SER A 93 -9.76 29.59 13.24
CA SER A 93 -10.56 28.71 14.08
C SER A 93 -10.66 27.32 13.44
N LEU A 94 -10.61 26.28 14.27
CA LEU A 94 -10.59 24.88 13.83
C LEU A 94 -11.88 24.18 14.23
N PHE A 95 -12.63 23.64 13.29
CA PHE A 95 -13.73 22.73 13.59
C PHE A 95 -13.23 21.28 13.59
N ALA A 96 -12.70 20.85 14.74
CA ALA A 96 -12.06 19.53 14.89
C ALA A 96 -13.02 18.34 14.71
N GLY A 97 -14.33 18.56 14.90
CA GLY A 97 -15.35 17.55 14.62
C GLY A 97 -15.54 17.26 13.14
N GLY A 98 -15.13 18.17 12.25
CA GLY A 98 -15.13 18.00 10.81
C GLY A 98 -16.49 17.63 10.21
N LEU A 99 -16.43 17.09 8.99
CA LEU A 99 -17.60 16.63 8.25
C LEU A 99 -18.31 15.45 8.96
N GLU A 100 -17.58 14.62 9.72
CA GLU A 100 -18.17 13.54 10.53
C GLU A 100 -19.17 14.08 11.57
N ALA A 101 -18.76 15.04 12.41
CA ALA A 101 -19.63 15.60 13.43
C ALA A 101 -20.81 16.37 12.83
N TRP A 102 -20.59 17.05 11.70
CA TRP A 102 -21.66 17.74 10.97
C TRP A 102 -22.72 16.78 10.44
N ARG A 103 -22.30 15.67 9.81
CA ARG A 103 -23.18 14.60 9.33
C ARG A 103 -23.96 13.95 10.46
N LYS A 104 -23.28 13.63 11.57
CA LYS A 104 -23.90 13.02 12.75
C LYS A 104 -24.97 13.91 13.39
N ALA A 105 -24.85 15.23 13.25
CA ALA A 105 -25.85 16.20 13.70
C ALA A 105 -27.06 16.32 12.76
N GLY A 106 -27.07 15.63 11.61
CA GLY A 106 -28.16 15.68 10.63
C GLY A 106 -28.27 17.03 9.92
N LEU A 107 -27.17 17.78 9.83
CA LEU A 107 -27.15 19.09 9.21
C LEU A 107 -27.03 18.99 7.67
N PRO A 108 -27.52 19.99 6.92
CA PRO A 108 -27.48 19.97 5.46
C PRO A 108 -26.06 19.87 4.90
N LEU A 109 -25.92 19.19 3.75
CA LEU A 109 -24.70 19.06 2.98
C LEU A 109 -24.91 19.57 1.55
N GLU A 110 -23.84 20.00 0.91
CA GLU A 110 -23.78 20.29 -0.53
C GLU A 110 -22.85 19.28 -1.23
N GLY A 111 -23.05 19.06 -2.54
CA GLY A 111 -22.24 18.16 -3.36
C GLY A 111 -23.05 17.19 -4.22
N ALA A 112 -22.39 16.49 -5.13
CA ALA A 112 -23.02 15.56 -6.08
C ALA A 112 -23.43 14.22 -5.44
N GLY A 113 -22.94 13.92 -4.24
CA GLY A 113 -23.07 12.63 -3.58
C GLY A 113 -23.75 12.69 -2.21
N VAL A 114 -24.53 13.73 -1.92
CA VAL A 114 -25.16 13.94 -0.59
C VAL A 114 -26.00 12.74 -0.12
N ASP A 115 -26.63 12.02 -1.05
CA ASP A 115 -27.46 10.85 -0.75
C ASP A 115 -26.66 9.55 -0.54
N PHE A 116 -25.34 9.56 -0.83
CA PHE A 116 -24.49 8.37 -0.75
C PHE A 116 -23.55 8.46 0.47
N PRO A 117 -23.40 7.40 1.26
CA PRO A 117 -22.45 7.42 2.36
C PRO A 117 -21.02 7.46 1.83
N VAL A 118 -20.24 8.45 2.23
CA VAL A 118 -18.78 8.42 2.08
C VAL A 118 -18.25 7.35 3.04
N GLN A 119 -17.63 6.31 2.49
CA GLN A 119 -17.00 5.22 3.23
C GLN A 119 -15.49 5.41 3.24
N ASP A 120 -14.87 5.10 4.38
CA ASP A 120 -13.42 5.00 4.46
C ASP A 120 -12.94 3.85 3.57
N GLU A 121 -11.75 4.01 2.99
CA GLU A 121 -11.13 2.92 2.26
C GLU A 121 -10.86 1.74 3.21
N SER A 122 -11.23 0.53 2.77
CA SER A 122 -11.01 -0.69 3.53
C SER A 122 -9.72 -1.40 3.08
N PRO A 123 -8.84 -1.80 4.02
CA PRO A 123 -7.67 -2.63 3.72
C PRO A 123 -8.03 -4.11 3.50
N LEU A 124 -9.27 -4.49 3.79
CA LEU A 124 -9.77 -5.85 3.61
C LEU A 124 -10.20 -6.06 2.16
N PRO A 125 -10.01 -7.26 1.58
CA PRO A 125 -10.52 -7.57 0.25
C PRO A 125 -12.02 -7.27 0.12
N MET A 126 -12.52 -7.14 -1.11
CA MET A 126 -13.95 -6.93 -1.39
C MET A 126 -14.68 -8.20 -1.83
N PHE A 127 -13.94 -9.17 -2.40
CA PHE A 127 -14.51 -10.39 -2.99
C PHE A 127 -14.00 -11.63 -2.27
N LYS A 128 -14.67 -12.76 -2.51
CA LYS A 128 -14.30 -14.04 -1.90
C LYS A 128 -13.21 -14.76 -2.66
N GLU A 129 -13.07 -14.51 -3.96
CA GLU A 129 -12.21 -15.30 -4.84
C GLU A 129 -11.50 -14.39 -5.82
N TYR A 130 -10.21 -14.65 -6.01
CA TYR A 130 -9.32 -13.85 -6.83
C TYR A 130 -8.37 -14.76 -7.60
N THR A 131 -8.22 -14.53 -8.89
CA THR A 131 -7.27 -15.23 -9.76
C THR A 131 -6.10 -14.33 -10.08
N LEU A 132 -4.88 -14.84 -9.98
CA LEU A 132 -3.66 -14.11 -10.33
C LEU A 132 -3.70 -13.65 -11.79
N ILE A 133 -3.15 -12.46 -12.03
CA ILE A 133 -2.88 -11.89 -13.36
C ILE A 133 -1.36 -12.03 -13.61
N PRO A 134 -0.88 -13.08 -14.28
CA PRO A 134 0.55 -13.37 -14.40
C PRO A 134 1.35 -12.24 -15.03
N GLU A 135 0.83 -11.60 -16.07
CA GLU A 135 1.51 -10.55 -16.84
C GLU A 135 1.75 -9.25 -16.07
N LYS A 136 1.00 -9.01 -14.98
CA LYS A 136 1.21 -7.88 -14.08
C LYS A 136 2.06 -8.24 -12.86
N SER A 137 2.25 -9.54 -12.60
CA SER A 137 2.76 -10.06 -11.35
C SER A 137 4.21 -10.53 -11.49
N PHE A 138 5.04 -10.25 -10.49
CA PHE A 138 6.44 -10.65 -10.50
C PHE A 138 7.02 -10.74 -9.09
N ILE A 139 8.08 -11.51 -8.97
CA ILE A 139 8.91 -11.56 -7.76
C ILE A 139 10.25 -10.93 -8.12
N GLN A 140 10.69 -9.93 -7.37
CA GLN A 140 12.05 -9.42 -7.44
C GLN A 140 12.91 -10.14 -6.41
N TRP A 141 14.10 -10.56 -6.83
CA TRP A 141 15.09 -11.12 -5.92
C TRP A 141 16.34 -10.25 -5.94
N ALA A 142 17.03 -10.20 -4.81
CA ALA A 142 18.34 -9.59 -4.68
C ALA A 142 19.22 -10.45 -3.79
N CYS A 143 20.46 -10.64 -4.20
CA CYS A 143 21.47 -11.36 -3.45
C CYS A 143 22.80 -10.61 -3.52
N HIS A 144 23.71 -10.98 -2.63
CA HIS A 144 25.06 -10.48 -2.67
C HIS A 144 26.05 -11.57 -2.26
N ASN A 145 27.31 -11.31 -2.53
CA ASN A 145 28.44 -11.93 -1.86
C ASN A 145 29.29 -10.82 -1.22
N THR A 146 30.53 -11.13 -0.87
CA THR A 146 31.42 -10.17 -0.20
C THR A 146 31.77 -8.95 -1.08
N VAL A 147 31.63 -9.03 -2.40
CA VAL A 147 32.16 -8.02 -3.34
C VAL A 147 31.11 -7.54 -4.36
N HIS A 148 30.16 -8.39 -4.72
CA HIS A 148 29.20 -8.15 -5.80
C HIS A 148 27.77 -8.41 -5.30
N SER A 149 26.82 -7.72 -5.92
CA SER A 149 25.39 -7.96 -5.75
C SER A 149 24.77 -8.29 -7.11
N HIS A 150 23.79 -9.16 -7.10
CA HIS A 150 22.94 -9.42 -8.26
C HIS A 150 21.49 -9.18 -7.89
N ASP A 151 20.71 -8.68 -8.83
CA ASP A 151 19.27 -8.52 -8.69
C ASP A 151 18.53 -8.93 -9.96
N GLY A 152 17.29 -9.36 -9.77
CA GLY A 152 16.54 -9.93 -10.88
C GLY A 152 15.07 -10.08 -10.61
N THR A 153 14.42 -10.82 -11.52
CA THR A 153 13.00 -11.17 -11.42
C THR A 153 12.80 -12.67 -11.55
N LEU A 154 11.67 -13.14 -11.05
CA LEU A 154 11.11 -14.47 -11.29
C LEU A 154 9.64 -14.29 -11.68
N SER A 155 9.26 -14.87 -12.82
CA SER A 155 7.89 -14.87 -13.30
C SER A 155 7.00 -15.80 -12.49
N VAL A 156 5.71 -15.49 -12.50
CA VAL A 156 4.66 -16.33 -11.91
C VAL A 156 3.78 -16.88 -13.02
N ARG A 157 3.33 -18.12 -12.88
CA ARG A 157 2.50 -18.83 -13.87
C ARG A 157 1.00 -18.68 -13.58
N GLY A 158 0.64 -18.62 -12.31
CA GLY A 158 -0.75 -18.59 -11.86
C GLY A 158 -0.86 -18.65 -10.35
N GLY A 159 -2.05 -18.46 -9.83
CA GLY A 159 -2.34 -18.46 -8.41
C GLY A 159 -3.78 -18.05 -8.13
N GLU A 160 -4.22 -18.29 -6.91
CA GLU A 160 -5.57 -18.00 -6.45
C GLU A 160 -5.51 -17.54 -4.99
N LEU A 161 -6.39 -16.62 -4.61
CA LEU A 161 -6.71 -16.30 -3.23
C LEU A 161 -8.19 -16.49 -3.00
N ARG A 162 -8.53 -17.09 -1.86
CA ARG A 162 -9.89 -17.35 -1.42
C ARG A 162 -10.10 -16.84 0.00
N PHE A 163 -11.32 -16.39 0.27
CA PHE A 163 -11.79 -15.94 1.57
C PHE A 163 -13.14 -16.63 1.89
N PRO A 164 -13.11 -17.91 2.34
CA PRO A 164 -14.31 -18.75 2.46
C PRO A 164 -15.39 -18.15 3.37
N HIS A 165 -14.96 -17.51 4.46
CA HIS A 165 -15.84 -16.87 5.44
C HIS A 165 -16.14 -15.39 5.12
N GLY A 166 -15.85 -14.97 3.88
CA GLY A 166 -15.98 -13.59 3.44
C GLY A 166 -14.71 -12.78 3.69
N PRO A 167 -14.63 -11.55 3.16
CA PRO A 167 -13.38 -10.81 3.10
C PRO A 167 -12.81 -10.32 4.44
N GLN A 168 -13.59 -10.42 5.51
CA GLN A 168 -13.12 -10.15 6.87
C GLN A 168 -12.57 -11.40 7.58
N GLY A 169 -12.78 -12.57 6.99
CA GLY A 169 -12.30 -13.84 7.52
C GLY A 169 -10.88 -14.17 7.06
N GLU A 170 -10.36 -15.25 7.61
CA GLU A 170 -9.12 -15.87 7.14
C GLU A 170 -9.26 -16.33 5.69
N GLY A 171 -8.22 -16.05 4.90
CA GLY A 171 -8.10 -16.53 3.54
C GLY A 171 -7.07 -17.66 3.38
N ASP A 172 -7.10 -18.30 2.23
CA ASP A 172 -6.17 -19.33 1.77
C ASP A 172 -5.89 -19.15 0.26
N GLY A 173 -4.96 -19.91 -0.29
CA GLY A 173 -4.66 -19.80 -1.71
C GLY A 173 -3.42 -20.54 -2.15
N PHE A 174 -2.94 -20.22 -3.34
CA PHE A 174 -1.68 -20.73 -3.83
C PHE A 174 -1.05 -19.79 -4.86
N LEU A 175 0.25 -19.97 -5.08
CA LEU A 175 1.03 -19.32 -6.12
C LEU A 175 1.96 -20.35 -6.78
N THR A 176 1.97 -20.36 -8.10
CA THR A 176 2.92 -21.15 -8.89
C THR A 176 3.91 -20.21 -9.57
N MET A 177 5.20 -20.35 -9.24
CA MET A 177 6.31 -19.63 -9.86
C MET A 177 6.83 -20.41 -11.07
N ASP A 178 7.15 -19.71 -12.16
CA ASP A 178 7.80 -20.30 -13.34
C ASP A 178 9.32 -20.13 -13.24
N MET A 179 10.02 -21.22 -12.94
CA MET A 179 11.48 -21.20 -12.78
C MET A 179 12.21 -20.97 -14.11
N ASN A 180 11.54 -21.16 -15.25
CA ASN A 180 12.10 -20.79 -16.55
C ASN A 180 12.15 -19.27 -16.73
N GLY A 181 11.28 -18.53 -16.04
CA GLY A 181 11.19 -17.08 -16.08
C GLY A 181 12.17 -16.35 -15.15
N ILE A 182 13.16 -17.04 -14.57
CA ILE A 182 14.20 -16.37 -13.80
C ILE A 182 15.08 -15.50 -14.71
N ALA A 183 15.27 -14.25 -14.33
CA ALA A 183 16.04 -13.24 -15.06
C ALA A 183 16.89 -12.39 -14.10
N CYS A 184 17.96 -11.80 -14.63
CA CYS A 184 18.92 -10.93 -13.92
C CYS A 184 18.94 -9.56 -14.61
N ARG A 185 18.91 -8.47 -13.83
CA ARG A 185 18.78 -7.09 -14.32
C ARG A 185 20.10 -6.33 -14.31
N ASP A 186 20.93 -6.53 -13.29
CA ASP A 186 22.20 -5.80 -13.15
C ASP A 186 23.21 -6.12 -14.27
N LEU A 187 23.06 -7.28 -14.90
CA LEU A 187 23.87 -7.73 -16.04
C LEU A 187 23.16 -7.57 -17.40
N ALA A 188 22.09 -6.77 -17.52
CA ALA A 188 21.26 -6.71 -18.73
C ALA A 188 22.02 -6.43 -20.05
N GLN A 189 23.20 -5.81 -19.98
CA GLN A 189 24.05 -5.49 -21.13
C GLN A 189 25.43 -6.17 -21.07
N ASP A 190 25.61 -7.12 -20.15
CA ASP A 190 26.86 -7.82 -19.92
C ASP A 190 26.89 -9.19 -20.64
N GLU A 191 28.03 -9.56 -21.22
CA GLU A 191 28.23 -10.83 -21.91
C GLU A 191 28.11 -12.05 -20.98
N MET A 192 28.22 -11.85 -19.65
CA MET A 192 28.07 -12.88 -18.62
C MET A 192 26.62 -13.21 -18.28
N LEU A 193 25.65 -12.41 -18.70
CA LEU A 193 24.24 -12.65 -18.40
C LEU A 193 23.76 -14.06 -18.83
N PRO A 194 24.01 -14.54 -20.06
CA PRO A 194 23.59 -15.89 -20.46
C PRO A 194 24.23 -16.99 -19.61
N VAL A 195 25.48 -16.78 -19.17
CA VAL A 195 26.22 -17.74 -18.33
C VAL A 195 25.59 -17.83 -16.94
N LEU A 196 25.31 -16.68 -16.32
CA LEU A 196 24.66 -16.63 -15.01
C LEU A 196 23.27 -17.27 -15.05
N ILE A 197 22.45 -16.95 -16.06
CA ILE A 197 21.10 -17.52 -16.18
C ILE A 197 21.16 -19.03 -16.42
N ALA A 198 22.09 -19.51 -17.26
CA ALA A 198 22.28 -20.94 -17.45
C ALA A 198 22.71 -21.65 -16.15
N HIS A 199 23.54 -20.99 -15.34
CA HIS A 199 23.99 -21.54 -14.06
C HIS A 199 22.88 -21.59 -13.00
N LEU A 200 22.09 -20.52 -12.85
CA LEU A 200 20.92 -20.51 -11.96
C LEU A 200 19.92 -21.62 -12.33
N LYS A 201 19.78 -21.94 -13.62
CA LYS A 201 18.88 -22.99 -14.09
C LYS A 201 19.44 -24.40 -13.96
N SER A 202 20.75 -24.56 -13.68
CA SER A 202 21.41 -25.85 -13.63
C SER A 202 21.18 -26.59 -12.31
N LEU A 203 21.69 -27.83 -12.24
CA LEU A 203 21.66 -28.68 -11.05
C LEU A 203 22.35 -28.06 -9.83
N ASP A 204 23.23 -27.07 -10.03
CA ASP A 204 23.91 -26.38 -8.92
C ASP A 204 22.94 -25.51 -8.11
N PHE A 205 21.86 -25.03 -8.74
CA PHE A 205 20.87 -24.15 -8.14
C PHE A 205 19.48 -24.75 -8.20
N PHE A 206 18.68 -24.40 -9.21
CA PHE A 206 17.24 -24.69 -9.23
C PHE A 206 16.86 -25.91 -10.07
N ASP A 207 17.81 -26.55 -10.76
CA ASP A 207 17.58 -27.73 -11.59
C ASP A 207 16.28 -27.64 -12.40
N VAL A 208 16.14 -26.55 -13.17
CA VAL A 208 14.88 -26.11 -13.77
C VAL A 208 14.34 -27.12 -14.79
N MET A 209 15.23 -27.95 -15.34
CA MET A 209 14.84 -29.07 -16.20
C MET A 209 14.02 -30.11 -15.45
N THR A 210 14.36 -30.41 -14.19
CA THR A 210 13.61 -31.35 -13.35
C THR A 210 12.48 -30.66 -12.60
N TYR A 211 12.69 -29.42 -12.15
CA TYR A 211 11.75 -28.63 -11.35
C TYR A 211 11.43 -27.31 -12.07
N PRO A 212 10.60 -27.34 -13.14
CA PRO A 212 10.28 -26.15 -13.92
C PRO A 212 9.41 -25.13 -13.15
N THR A 213 8.84 -25.53 -12.02
CA THR A 213 7.99 -24.71 -11.18
C THR A 213 8.37 -24.81 -9.72
N ALA A 214 8.20 -23.71 -8.98
CA ALA A 214 8.12 -23.69 -7.54
C ALA A 214 6.68 -23.33 -7.12
N GLN A 215 6.26 -23.77 -5.93
CA GLN A 215 4.87 -23.64 -5.47
C GLN A 215 4.86 -23.06 -4.06
N LEU A 216 3.97 -22.10 -3.80
CA LEU A 216 3.62 -21.66 -2.46
C LEU A 216 2.14 -22.01 -2.24
N ASP A 217 1.86 -22.89 -1.29
CA ASP A 217 0.51 -23.11 -0.80
C ASP A 217 0.28 -22.20 0.41
N ILE A 218 -0.64 -21.25 0.27
CA ILE A 218 -0.99 -20.28 1.30
C ILE A 218 -2.03 -20.95 2.20
N LEU A 219 -1.60 -21.32 3.40
CA LEU A 219 -2.44 -22.03 4.36
C LEU A 219 -3.31 -21.07 5.18
N SER A 220 -2.81 -19.85 5.41
CA SER A 220 -3.49 -18.81 6.16
C SER A 220 -3.12 -17.43 5.64
N LEU A 221 -4.12 -16.58 5.45
CA LEU A 221 -3.99 -15.16 5.19
C LEU A 221 -4.94 -14.42 6.13
N MET A 222 -4.44 -14.07 7.31
CA MET A 222 -5.25 -13.52 8.41
C MET A 222 -5.14 -12.00 8.47
N PRO A 223 -6.26 -11.25 8.56
CA PRO A 223 -6.21 -9.80 8.75
C PRO A 223 -5.49 -9.39 10.05
N LEU A 224 -4.64 -8.37 9.96
CA LEU A 224 -3.95 -7.79 11.12
C LEU A 224 -4.88 -6.82 11.86
N THR A 225 -4.82 -6.86 13.20
CA THR A 225 -5.56 -5.90 14.02
C THR A 225 -5.02 -4.48 13.81
N GLY A 226 -5.91 -3.53 13.49
CA GLY A 226 -5.52 -2.13 13.25
C GLY A 226 -4.88 -1.88 11.88
N ALA A 227 -5.05 -2.81 10.93
CA ALA A 227 -4.60 -2.62 9.55
C ALA A 227 -5.16 -1.32 8.94
N THR A 228 -4.33 -0.63 8.15
CA THR A 228 -4.72 0.55 7.38
C THR A 228 -4.43 0.32 5.90
N VAL A 229 -5.06 1.10 5.03
CA VAL A 229 -4.86 1.03 3.57
C VAL A 229 -3.47 1.42 3.11
N THR A 230 -2.64 1.98 3.99
CA THR A 230 -1.24 2.33 3.72
C THR A 230 -0.24 1.44 4.46
N GLY A 231 -0.72 0.53 5.33
CA GLY A 231 0.10 -0.34 6.16
C GLY A 231 0.04 -1.80 5.77
N ARG A 232 0.70 -2.64 6.56
CA ARG A 232 0.54 -4.11 6.50
C ARG A 232 -0.88 -4.47 6.89
N THR A 233 -1.44 -5.44 6.19
CA THR A 233 -2.87 -5.75 6.29
C THR A 233 -3.16 -7.18 6.71
N HIS A 234 -2.29 -8.13 6.32
CA HIS A 234 -2.52 -9.54 6.57
C HIS A 234 -1.22 -10.23 6.99
N ARG A 235 -1.33 -11.28 7.80
CA ARG A 235 -0.26 -12.25 8.06
C ARG A 235 -0.45 -13.43 7.11
N LEU A 236 0.55 -13.69 6.28
CA LEU A 236 0.60 -14.86 5.41
C LEU A 236 1.40 -15.96 6.10
N GLN A 237 0.83 -17.16 6.17
CA GLN A 237 1.52 -18.40 6.52
C GLN A 237 1.27 -19.42 5.41
N GLY A 238 2.34 -20.08 4.96
CA GLY A 238 2.23 -21.04 3.87
C GLY A 238 3.39 -22.02 3.82
N GLN A 239 3.28 -22.96 2.90
CA GLN A 239 4.30 -23.96 2.60
C GLN A 239 4.91 -23.65 1.25
N LEU A 240 6.20 -23.30 1.24
CA LEU A 240 6.96 -23.05 0.04
C LEU A 240 7.69 -24.34 -0.37
N SER A 241 7.44 -24.78 -1.59
CA SER A 241 8.04 -25.93 -2.25
C SER A 241 8.99 -25.45 -3.35
N VAL A 242 10.29 -25.71 -3.16
CA VAL A 242 11.36 -25.40 -4.12
C VAL A 242 12.27 -26.62 -4.23
N LEU A 243 12.63 -27.00 -5.46
CA LEU A 243 13.25 -28.29 -5.75
C LEU A 243 12.37 -29.43 -5.19
N ARG A 244 12.96 -30.29 -4.34
CA ARG A 244 12.30 -31.40 -3.64
C ARG A 244 11.99 -31.09 -2.17
N THR A 245 12.14 -29.84 -1.75
CA THR A 245 12.03 -29.46 -0.35
C THR A 245 10.82 -28.57 -0.16
N GLU A 246 9.98 -28.93 0.81
CA GLU A 246 8.87 -28.12 1.28
C GLU A 246 9.14 -27.64 2.70
N ARG A 247 8.94 -26.34 2.95
CA ARG A 247 9.10 -25.74 4.28
C ARG A 247 8.15 -24.56 4.47
N ALA A 248 7.87 -24.29 5.74
CA ALA A 248 7.02 -23.18 6.13
C ALA A 248 7.67 -21.83 5.85
N ILE A 249 6.83 -20.87 5.47
CA ILE A 249 7.18 -19.47 5.32
C ILE A 249 6.11 -18.60 5.94
N GLU A 250 6.52 -17.47 6.49
CA GLU A 250 5.64 -16.52 7.14
C GLU A 250 6.10 -15.09 6.87
N CYS A 251 5.17 -14.23 6.47
CA CYS A 251 5.44 -12.82 6.25
C CYS A 251 4.18 -11.97 6.45
N ASP A 252 4.38 -10.67 6.66
CA ASP A 252 3.27 -9.72 6.58
C ASP A 252 3.09 -9.28 5.12
N ALA A 253 1.84 -9.16 4.71
CA ALA A 253 1.44 -8.74 3.38
C ALA A 253 0.58 -7.47 3.41
N GLU A 254 0.71 -6.69 2.35
CA GLU A 254 -0.06 -5.51 2.05
C GLU A 254 -1.04 -5.84 0.93
N LEU A 255 -2.33 -5.90 1.26
CA LEU A 255 -3.40 -6.07 0.32
C LEU A 255 -4.01 -4.69 0.03
N ARG A 256 -4.28 -4.42 -1.24
CA ARG A 256 -4.94 -3.18 -1.68
C ARG A 256 -6.01 -3.50 -2.70
N ASN A 257 -7.23 -3.06 -2.43
CA ASN A 257 -8.28 -3.07 -3.44
C ASN A 257 -7.94 -2.06 -4.54
N LEU A 258 -8.07 -2.48 -5.78
CA LEU A 258 -7.87 -1.66 -6.96
C LEU A 258 -9.19 -1.51 -7.72
N PRO A 259 -9.29 -0.55 -8.65
CA PRO A 259 -10.44 -0.45 -9.55
C PRO A 259 -10.74 -1.76 -10.30
N ASP A 260 -11.94 -1.86 -10.85
CA ASP A 260 -12.41 -3.01 -11.65
C ASP A 260 -12.38 -4.37 -10.94
N GLY A 261 -12.36 -4.36 -9.60
CA GLY A 261 -12.33 -5.57 -8.78
C GLY A 261 -10.99 -6.29 -8.82
N GLU A 262 -9.90 -5.58 -9.11
CA GLU A 262 -8.54 -6.08 -8.92
C GLU A 262 -8.09 -5.95 -7.46
N LEU A 263 -7.10 -6.76 -7.07
CA LEU A 263 -6.47 -6.76 -5.77
C LEU A 263 -4.96 -6.87 -5.97
N SER A 264 -4.18 -5.97 -5.38
CA SER A 264 -2.73 -6.19 -5.29
C SER A 264 -2.37 -6.80 -3.96
N MET A 265 -1.35 -7.66 -3.97
CA MET A 265 -0.67 -8.17 -2.80
C MET A 265 0.82 -7.85 -2.93
N PHE A 266 1.36 -7.20 -1.92
CA PHE A 266 2.78 -6.94 -1.79
C PHE A 266 3.33 -7.56 -0.51
N CYS A 267 4.48 -8.22 -0.58
CA CYS A 267 5.21 -8.64 0.61
C CYS A 267 6.72 -8.60 0.38
N GLN A 268 7.46 -8.37 1.47
CA GLN A 268 8.91 -8.44 1.49
C GLN A 268 9.36 -9.47 2.52
N LEU A 269 10.33 -10.28 2.13
CA LEU A 269 10.91 -11.28 3.02
C LEU A 269 12.37 -11.55 2.66
N VAL A 270 13.11 -12.07 3.63
CA VAL A 270 14.43 -12.65 3.43
C VAL A 270 14.33 -14.12 3.75
N TRP A 271 14.72 -14.97 2.80
CA TRP A 271 14.73 -16.42 3.01
C TRP A 271 16.15 -16.98 2.92
N ASP A 272 16.41 -18.06 3.67
CA ASP A 272 17.66 -18.79 3.61
C ASP A 272 17.54 -19.91 2.56
N ARG A 273 18.14 -19.71 1.39
CA ARG A 273 18.05 -20.63 0.24
C ARG A 273 18.55 -22.04 0.57
N THR A 274 19.44 -22.18 1.55
CA THR A 274 20.05 -23.47 1.89
C THR A 274 19.06 -24.41 2.56
N LEU A 275 18.03 -23.87 3.21
CA LEU A 275 16.96 -24.64 3.83
C LEU A 275 16.14 -25.39 2.77
N TRP A 276 16.05 -24.88 1.55
CA TRP A 276 15.37 -25.53 0.41
C TRP A 276 16.29 -26.38 -0.47
N GLY A 277 17.57 -26.49 -0.12
CA GLY A 277 18.54 -27.33 -0.82
C GLY A 277 19.34 -26.63 -1.91
N VAL A 278 19.13 -25.33 -2.13
CA VAL A 278 19.96 -24.50 -3.01
C VAL A 278 21.27 -24.18 -2.28
N ARG A 279 22.29 -25.03 -2.43
CA ARG A 279 23.49 -24.99 -1.55
C ARG A 279 24.72 -24.37 -2.20
N TYR A 280 24.78 -24.27 -3.53
CA TYR A 280 25.96 -23.78 -4.25
C TYR A 280 26.53 -22.50 -3.62
N GLY A 281 27.84 -22.41 -3.44
CA GLY A 281 28.47 -21.18 -2.94
C GLY A 281 28.26 -20.88 -1.45
N SER A 282 27.60 -21.76 -0.69
CA SER A 282 27.41 -21.58 0.76
C SER A 282 28.57 -22.14 1.57
N ALA A 283 29.16 -21.31 2.43
CA ALA A 283 30.24 -21.70 3.33
C ALA A 283 29.82 -22.69 4.42
N ARG A 284 28.51 -22.94 4.60
CA ARG A 284 28.01 -23.98 5.51
C ARG A 284 28.30 -25.39 5.00
N PHE A 285 28.37 -25.57 3.68
CA PHE A 285 28.50 -26.89 3.05
C PHE A 285 29.83 -27.06 2.30
N TYR A 286 30.47 -25.96 1.91
CA TYR A 286 31.67 -25.96 1.09
C TYR A 286 32.79 -25.15 1.73
N ARG A 287 34.03 -25.42 1.30
CA ARG A 287 35.25 -24.73 1.74
C ARG A 287 36.00 -24.22 0.52
N PHE A 288 36.84 -23.19 0.72
CA PHE A 288 37.71 -22.63 -0.33
C PHE A 288 36.93 -22.08 -1.55
N LEU A 289 35.81 -21.40 -1.29
CA LEU A 289 34.86 -20.95 -2.31
C LEU A 289 35.39 -19.81 -3.22
N GLY A 290 36.26 -18.95 -2.71
CA GLY A 290 36.77 -17.80 -3.47
C GLY A 290 35.63 -16.95 -4.06
N MET A 291 35.72 -16.67 -5.38
CA MET A 291 34.71 -15.89 -6.11
C MET A 291 33.35 -16.59 -6.27
N HIS A 292 33.26 -17.89 -5.96
CA HIS A 292 32.02 -18.67 -6.02
C HIS A 292 31.17 -18.56 -4.74
N SER A 293 31.60 -17.74 -3.77
CA SER A 293 30.80 -17.48 -2.58
C SER A 293 29.50 -16.76 -2.94
N VAL A 294 28.39 -17.22 -2.38
CA VAL A 294 27.05 -16.62 -2.51
C VAL A 294 26.37 -16.69 -1.17
N ASP A 295 25.84 -15.58 -0.68
CA ASP A 295 25.21 -15.54 0.64
C ASP A 295 23.98 -16.47 0.71
N ASP A 296 23.72 -16.98 1.91
CA ASP A 296 22.61 -17.90 2.16
C ASP A 296 21.25 -17.16 2.12
N ASN A 297 21.25 -15.90 2.53
CA ASN A 297 20.05 -15.07 2.62
C ASN A 297 19.79 -14.34 1.30
N ILE A 298 18.60 -14.51 0.76
CA ILE A 298 18.15 -13.83 -0.46
C ILE A 298 16.94 -12.97 -0.11
N SER A 299 16.97 -11.71 -0.51
CA SER A 299 15.86 -10.78 -0.33
C SER A 299 14.86 -10.96 -1.46
N LEU A 300 13.59 -11.06 -1.12
CA LEU A 300 12.47 -11.15 -2.05
C LEU A 300 11.52 -9.98 -1.83
N SER A 301 11.12 -9.34 -2.93
CA SER A 301 10.07 -8.33 -2.98
C SER A 301 9.03 -8.81 -3.98
N VAL A 302 7.88 -9.25 -3.46
CA VAL A 302 6.85 -9.94 -4.23
C VAL A 302 5.73 -8.95 -4.52
N MET A 303 5.42 -8.74 -5.80
CA MET A 303 4.34 -7.86 -6.24
C MET A 303 3.38 -8.64 -7.13
N LEU A 304 2.20 -8.94 -6.61
CA LEU A 304 1.21 -9.78 -7.25
C LEU A 304 -0.08 -9.00 -7.46
N PHE A 305 -0.74 -9.25 -8.59
CA PHE A 305 -2.02 -8.68 -8.93
C PHE A 305 -2.99 -9.80 -9.22
N PHE A 306 -4.19 -9.65 -8.71
CA PHE A 306 -5.27 -10.60 -8.89
C PHE A 306 -6.50 -9.88 -9.41
N ARG A 307 -7.35 -10.61 -10.12
CA ARG A 307 -8.68 -10.17 -10.54
C ARG A 307 -9.71 -10.98 -9.80
N SER A 308 -10.71 -10.31 -9.23
CA SER A 308 -11.84 -11.01 -8.62
C SER A 308 -12.47 -11.96 -9.63
N GLN A 309 -12.72 -13.19 -9.21
CA GLN A 309 -13.72 -14.00 -9.87
C GLN A 309 -15.05 -13.40 -9.43
N ARG A 310 -15.63 -12.57 -10.30
CA ARG A 310 -16.94 -11.97 -10.06
C ARG A 310 -17.91 -13.05 -9.57
N PRO A 311 -18.83 -12.77 -8.64
CA PRO A 311 -20.17 -13.30 -8.81
C PRO A 311 -20.80 -12.71 -10.09
#